data_AF-A0A7Y3BBF9-F1
#
_entry.id   AF-A0A7Y3BBF9-F1
#
_cell.length_a   1.000
_cell.length_b   1.000
_cell.length_c   1.000
_cell.angle_alpha   90.00
_cell.angle_beta   90.00
_cell.angle_gamma   90.00
#
_symmetry.space_group_name_H-M   'P 1'
#
loop_
_entity.id
_entity.type
_entity.pdbx_description
1 polymer ?
#
loop_
_entity_poly.entity_id
_entity_poly.type
_entity_poly.pdbx_seq_one_letter_code
_entity_poly.pdbx_strand_id
1 'polypeptide(L)'
;KQGSLQTVLDGTRNLIKWKDKMNADGPYIIFQFLVVRQNEHQVEEIKQIAEEIGVDEVKLKSAQIYDYKNGNPLIPENDKYSRYKKLADGSYTIKNKLSNHCWKLWHGSVFTWNGLLVPCCFDKDAQYIMGDLKKNSFENVWNSKTMEEFRGKLMTGRQNIDICNNCTEGCKVFM
;
A
#
# COMPACT_ATOMS: atom_id res chain seq x y z
N LYS A 1 8.92 -19.49 -4.96
CA LYS A 1 7.51 -19.93 -5.08
C LYS A 1 6.76 -18.88 -5.88
N GLN A 2 5.99 -19.27 -6.89
CA GLN A 2 5.08 -18.35 -7.59
C GLN A 2 3.74 -18.28 -6.85
N GLY A 3 2.98 -17.21 -7.06
CA GLY A 3 1.62 -17.08 -6.53
C GLY A 3 0.64 -17.98 -7.31
N SER A 4 -0.44 -18.41 -6.64
CA SER A 4 -1.53 -19.19 -7.25
C SER A 4 -2.86 -18.55 -6.92
N LEU A 5 -3.62 -18.15 -7.95
CA LEU A 5 -4.97 -17.62 -7.78
C LEU A 5 -5.88 -18.63 -7.10
N GLN A 6 -5.78 -19.91 -7.48
CA GLN A 6 -6.60 -20.98 -6.90
C GLN A 6 -6.44 -21.08 -5.39
N THR A 7 -5.21 -20.95 -4.87
CA THR A 7 -4.95 -20.96 -3.42
C THR A 7 -5.65 -19.80 -2.70
N VAL A 8 -5.70 -18.63 -3.33
CA VAL A 8 -6.42 -17.46 -2.77
C VAL A 8 -7.92 -17.75 -2.75
N LEU A 9 -8.49 -18.20 -3.88
CA LEU A 9 -9.93 -18.46 -3.99
C LEU A 9 -10.40 -19.57 -3.03
N ASP A 10 -9.64 -20.66 -2.90
CA ASP A 10 -9.97 -21.75 -1.98
C ASP A 10 -9.86 -21.32 -0.52
N GLY A 11 -8.87 -20.49 -0.19
CA GLY A 11 -8.76 -19.86 1.13
C GLY A 11 -9.98 -18.99 1.44
N THR A 12 -10.42 -18.18 0.48
CA THR A 12 -11.60 -17.31 0.63
C THR A 12 -12.88 -18.11 0.80
N ARG A 13 -13.13 -19.12 -0.04
CA ARG A 13 -14.31 -20.00 0.09
C ARG A 13 -14.35 -20.68 1.47
N ASN A 14 -13.18 -21.08 1.99
CA ASN A 14 -13.10 -21.66 3.33
C ASN A 14 -13.47 -20.65 4.44
N LEU A 15 -13.03 -19.40 4.33
CA LEU A 15 -13.40 -18.35 5.30
C LEU A 15 -14.91 -18.10 5.29
N ILE A 16 -15.51 -17.99 4.10
CA ILE A 16 -16.94 -17.73 3.94
C ILE A 16 -17.78 -18.90 4.46
N LYS A 17 -17.42 -20.13 4.09
CA LYS A 17 -18.06 -21.35 4.63
C LYS A 17 -18.12 -21.36 6.15
N TRP A 18 -17.04 -20.95 6.83
CA TRP A 18 -17.00 -20.92 8.29
C TRP A 18 -17.74 -19.72 8.89
N LYS A 19 -17.68 -18.54 8.26
CA LYS A 19 -18.50 -17.37 8.61
C LYS A 19 -19.99 -17.73 8.62
N ASP A 20 -20.47 -18.38 7.55
CA ASP A 20 -21.86 -18.80 7.40
C ASP A 20 -22.24 -19.88 8.42
N LYS A 21 -21.40 -20.92 8.56
CA LYS A 21 -21.66 -22.02 9.51
C LYS A 21 -21.71 -21.56 10.96
N MET A 22 -20.95 -20.51 11.30
CA MET A 22 -20.94 -19.93 12.64
C MET A 22 -22.01 -18.85 12.83
N ASN A 23 -22.75 -18.50 11.77
CA ASN A 23 -23.67 -17.35 11.75
C ASN A 23 -23.01 -16.08 12.31
N ALA A 24 -21.75 -15.85 11.89
CA ALA A 24 -20.94 -14.75 12.38
C ALA A 24 -21.07 -13.53 11.47
N ASP A 25 -21.14 -12.34 12.07
CA ASP A 25 -21.11 -11.06 11.34
C ASP A 25 -19.74 -10.79 10.67
N GLY A 26 -18.71 -11.55 11.03
CA GLY A 26 -17.34 -11.38 10.54
C GLY A 26 -16.62 -12.69 10.22
N PRO A 27 -15.46 -12.60 9.55
CA PRO A 27 -14.75 -11.37 9.19
C PRO A 27 -15.38 -10.61 8.00
N TYR A 28 -15.05 -9.33 7.89
CA TYR A 28 -15.24 -8.56 6.66
C TYR A 28 -14.09 -8.88 5.71
N ILE A 29 -14.39 -9.47 4.56
CA ILE A 29 -13.43 -10.03 3.62
C ILE A 29 -13.29 -9.07 2.45
N ILE A 30 -12.05 -8.65 2.17
CA ILE A 30 -11.73 -7.70 1.11
C ILE A 30 -10.75 -8.33 0.13
N PHE A 31 -11.11 -8.34 -1.15
CA PHE A 31 -10.15 -8.56 -2.23
C PHE A 31 -9.45 -7.26 -2.60
N GLN A 32 -8.16 -7.17 -2.29
CA GLN A 32 -7.32 -6.07 -2.77
C GLN A 32 -6.69 -6.45 -4.11
N PHE A 33 -7.05 -5.70 -5.16
CA PHE A 33 -6.58 -5.98 -6.52
C PHE A 33 -5.69 -4.85 -7.01
N LEU A 34 -4.40 -5.14 -7.20
CA LEU A 34 -3.43 -4.20 -7.74
C LEU A 34 -3.60 -4.12 -9.25
N VAL A 35 -4.06 -2.97 -9.75
CA VAL A 35 -4.31 -2.79 -11.18
C VAL A 35 -3.03 -2.30 -11.87
N VAL A 36 -2.60 -3.08 -12.85
CA VAL A 36 -1.47 -2.82 -13.76
C VAL A 36 -1.93 -3.07 -15.20
N ARG A 37 -1.16 -2.64 -16.20
CA ARG A 37 -1.50 -2.82 -17.62
C ARG A 37 -1.89 -4.26 -17.97
N GLN A 38 -1.17 -5.22 -17.40
CA GLN A 38 -1.34 -6.64 -17.70
C GLN A 38 -2.66 -7.21 -17.20
N ASN A 39 -3.34 -6.58 -16.24
CA ASN A 39 -4.55 -7.13 -15.63
C ASN A 39 -5.72 -6.14 -15.56
N GLU A 40 -5.57 -4.92 -16.09
CA GLU A 40 -6.63 -3.89 -16.02
C GLU A 40 -7.93 -4.32 -16.73
N HIS A 41 -7.83 -5.22 -17.70
CA HIS A 41 -8.96 -5.81 -18.40
C HIS A 41 -9.73 -6.83 -17.52
N GLN A 42 -9.14 -7.32 -16.42
CA GLN A 42 -9.75 -8.30 -15.51
C GLN A 42 -10.46 -7.66 -14.32
N VAL A 43 -10.57 -6.32 -14.28
CA VAL A 43 -11.19 -5.61 -13.15
C VAL A 43 -12.66 -5.99 -12.96
N GLU A 44 -13.41 -6.23 -14.03
CA GLU A 44 -14.80 -6.67 -13.91
C GLU A 44 -14.89 -8.17 -13.56
N GLU A 45 -13.97 -8.99 -14.06
CA GLU A 45 -13.88 -10.42 -13.73
C GLU A 45 -13.66 -10.62 -12.22
N ILE A 46 -12.72 -9.90 -11.59
CA ILE A 46 -12.47 -10.05 -10.15
C ILE A 46 -13.66 -9.59 -9.29
N LYS A 47 -14.47 -8.64 -9.77
CA LYS A 47 -15.71 -8.23 -9.08
C LYS A 47 -16.78 -9.31 -9.16
N GLN A 48 -16.96 -9.92 -10.32
CA GLN A 48 -17.88 -11.04 -10.50
C GLN A 48 -17.48 -12.22 -9.62
N ILE A 49 -16.20 -12.60 -9.62
CA ILE A 49 -15.67 -13.66 -8.76
C ILE A 49 -15.90 -13.35 -7.27
N ALA A 50 -15.68 -12.10 -6.86
CA ALA A 50 -15.91 -11.68 -5.48
C ALA A 50 -17.38 -11.79 -5.08
N GLU A 51 -18.30 -11.34 -5.93
CA GLU A 51 -19.75 -11.44 -5.72
C GLU A 51 -20.21 -12.91 -5.65
N GLU A 52 -19.78 -13.74 -6.59
CA GLU A 52 -20.11 -15.17 -6.64
C GLU A 52 -19.64 -15.94 -5.40
N ILE A 53 -18.47 -15.59 -4.88
CA ILE A 53 -17.89 -16.26 -3.71
C ILE A 53 -18.50 -15.75 -2.40
N GLY A 54 -19.02 -14.50 -2.37
CA GLY A 54 -19.55 -13.85 -1.17
C GLY A 54 -18.54 -12.96 -0.44
N VAL A 55 -17.58 -12.38 -1.16
CA VAL A 55 -16.61 -11.41 -0.63
C VAL A 55 -17.28 -10.05 -0.43
N ASP A 56 -16.98 -9.39 0.70
CA ASP A 56 -17.69 -8.17 1.10
C ASP A 56 -17.26 -6.90 0.32
N GLU A 57 -16.00 -6.80 -0.12
CA GLU A 57 -15.48 -5.66 -0.92
C GLU A 57 -14.40 -6.08 -1.92
N VAL A 58 -14.43 -5.50 -3.12
CA VAL A 58 -13.26 -5.45 -4.02
C VAL A 58 -12.65 -4.05 -3.99
N LYS A 59 -11.44 -3.96 -3.44
CA LYS A 59 -10.67 -2.72 -3.33
C LYS A 59 -9.60 -2.66 -4.41
N LEU A 60 -9.82 -1.84 -5.42
CA LEU A 60 -8.83 -1.58 -6.46
C LEU A 60 -7.70 -0.68 -5.91
N LYS A 61 -6.46 -1.05 -6.22
CA LYS A 61 -5.26 -0.31 -5.82
C LYS A 61 -4.44 0.04 -7.05
N SER A 62 -3.95 1.27 -7.13
CA SER A 62 -2.97 1.66 -8.14
C SER A 62 -1.56 1.21 -7.75
N ALA A 63 -0.79 0.70 -8.72
CA ALA A 63 0.56 0.21 -8.48
C ALA A 63 1.58 1.35 -8.28
N GLN A 64 2.32 1.31 -7.17
CA GLN A 64 3.54 2.11 -7.03
C GLN A 64 4.67 1.49 -7.84
N ILE A 65 5.14 2.21 -8.85
CA ILE A 65 6.25 1.83 -9.73
C ILE A 65 7.41 2.78 -9.48
N TYR A 66 8.62 2.28 -9.24
CA TYR A 66 9.80 3.11 -8.97
C TYR A 66 10.26 3.84 -10.24
N ASP A 67 10.50 3.14 -11.34
CA ASP A 67 11.01 3.70 -12.61
C ASP A 67 9.90 4.13 -13.57
N TYR A 68 8.97 4.96 -13.09
CA TYR A 68 7.78 5.35 -13.87
C TYR A 68 8.04 6.50 -14.85
N LYS A 69 9.03 7.38 -14.60
CA LYS A 69 9.19 8.68 -15.30
C LYS A 69 9.30 8.55 -16.82
N ASN A 70 9.97 7.52 -17.32
CA ASN A 70 10.18 7.27 -18.75
C ASN A 70 9.17 6.25 -19.32
N GLY A 71 8.11 5.95 -18.56
CA GLY A 71 7.18 4.87 -18.85
C GLY A 71 7.64 3.53 -18.28
N ASN A 72 6.67 2.65 -18.01
CA ASN A 72 6.90 1.31 -17.51
C ASN A 72 5.76 0.39 -17.99
N PRO A 73 6.04 -0.86 -18.39
CA PRO A 73 5.02 -1.78 -18.91
C PRO A 73 3.93 -2.12 -17.89
N LEU A 74 4.13 -1.84 -16.60
CA LEU A 74 3.12 -2.02 -15.56
C LEU A 74 2.11 -0.85 -15.49
N ILE A 75 2.41 0.31 -16.08
CA ILE A 75 1.52 1.48 -16.04
C ILE A 75 0.26 1.17 -16.87
N PRO A 76 -0.95 1.16 -16.27
CA PRO A 76 -2.20 0.93 -16.99
C PRO A 76 -2.38 1.89 -18.16
N GLU A 77 -3.00 1.40 -19.24
CA GLU A 77 -3.43 2.25 -20.36
C GLU A 77 -4.68 3.04 -19.99
N ASN A 78 -5.56 2.47 -19.16
CA ASN A 78 -6.70 3.16 -18.62
C ASN A 78 -6.28 4.13 -17.52
N ASP A 79 -6.38 5.43 -17.81
CA ASP A 79 -5.99 6.51 -16.91
C ASP A 79 -6.68 6.41 -15.53
N LYS A 80 -7.90 5.87 -15.47
CA LYS A 80 -8.66 5.67 -14.21
C LYS A 80 -7.88 4.83 -13.18
N TYR A 81 -7.13 3.83 -13.65
CA TYR A 81 -6.40 2.91 -12.77
C TYR A 81 -4.94 3.34 -12.54
N SER A 82 -4.46 4.31 -13.31
CA SER A 82 -3.11 4.83 -13.19
C SER A 82 -3.03 5.95 -12.15
N ARG A 83 -2.05 5.84 -11.25
CA ARG A 83 -1.63 6.95 -10.38
C ARG A 83 -0.68 7.94 -11.05
N TYR A 84 -0.27 7.66 -12.29
CA TYR A 84 0.64 8.47 -13.08
C TYR A 84 -0.09 9.13 -14.25
N LYS A 85 0.24 10.38 -14.55
CA LYS A 85 -0.25 11.13 -15.72
C LYS A 85 0.88 11.24 -16.74
N LYS A 86 0.59 10.90 -18.00
CA LYS A 86 1.50 11.11 -19.13
C LYS A 86 1.50 12.59 -19.52
N LEU A 87 2.68 13.15 -19.74
CA LEU A 87 2.91 14.53 -20.17
C LEU A 87 3.06 14.59 -21.71
N ALA A 88 3.03 15.81 -22.26
CA ALA A 88 3.14 16.03 -23.71
C ALA A 88 4.48 15.57 -24.29
N ASP A 89 5.56 15.59 -23.49
CA ASP A 89 6.90 15.11 -23.85
C ASP A 89 7.02 13.57 -23.75
N GLY A 90 5.95 12.86 -23.36
CA GLY A 90 5.92 11.42 -23.21
C GLY A 90 6.35 10.90 -21.83
N SER A 91 6.88 11.77 -20.95
CA SER A 91 7.25 11.40 -19.58
C SER A 91 6.01 11.26 -18.66
N TYR A 92 6.20 10.73 -17.46
CA TYR A 92 5.13 10.54 -16.49
C TYR A 92 5.38 11.30 -15.19
N THR A 93 4.30 11.85 -14.62
CA THR A 93 4.28 12.47 -13.30
C THR A 93 3.22 11.85 -12.38
N ILE A 94 3.34 12.01 -11.07
CA ILE A 94 2.35 11.52 -10.11
C ILE A 94 1.12 12.45 -10.13
N LYS A 95 -0.08 11.89 -10.19
CA LYS A 95 -1.34 12.66 -10.22
C LYS A 95 -1.63 13.38 -8.91
N ASN A 96 -1.42 12.70 -7.80
CA ASN A 96 -1.72 13.22 -6.47
C ASN A 96 -0.66 14.24 -6.04
N LYS A 97 -1.12 15.35 -5.45
CA LYS A 97 -0.23 16.34 -4.84
C LYS A 97 0.47 15.73 -3.62
N LEU A 98 1.79 15.64 -3.69
CA LEU A 98 2.62 15.14 -2.60
C LEU A 98 3.00 16.29 -1.65
N SER A 99 2.17 16.58 -0.66
CA SER A 99 2.51 17.54 0.40
C SER A 99 3.63 17.01 1.28
N ASN A 100 4.50 17.88 1.81
CA ASN A 100 5.51 17.60 2.84
C ASN A 100 4.90 17.26 4.23
N HIS A 101 3.66 16.77 4.24
CA HIS A 101 2.94 16.33 5.42
C HIS A 101 2.41 14.91 5.14
N CYS A 102 2.52 14.02 6.13
CA CYS A 102 2.15 12.61 6.02
C CYS A 102 1.48 12.15 7.32
N TRP A 103 0.15 12.14 7.39
CA TRP A 103 -0.55 11.80 8.65
C TRP A 103 -0.15 10.42 9.23
N LYS A 104 0.23 9.46 8.37
CA LYS A 104 0.64 8.11 8.79
C LYS A 104 1.82 8.12 9.78
N LEU A 105 2.78 9.03 9.65
CA LEU A 105 3.96 9.08 10.54
C LEU A 105 3.64 9.52 11.98
N TRP A 106 2.46 10.11 12.19
CA TRP A 106 1.97 10.51 13.51
C TRP A 106 0.95 9.52 14.07
N HIS A 107 0.41 8.64 13.23
CA HIS A 107 -0.61 7.67 13.61
C HIS A 107 -0.05 6.27 13.88
N GLY A 108 1.07 5.88 13.25
CA GLY A 108 1.62 4.55 13.49
C GLY A 108 2.99 4.29 12.90
N SER A 109 3.48 3.08 13.16
CA SER A 109 4.76 2.53 12.73
C SER A 109 4.57 1.07 12.31
N VAL A 110 5.61 0.46 11.73
CA VAL A 110 5.60 -0.97 11.38
C VAL A 110 6.66 -1.72 12.18
N PHE A 111 6.29 -2.89 12.68
CA PHE A 111 7.20 -3.79 13.40
C PHE A 111 7.60 -4.90 12.45
N THR A 112 8.90 -5.11 12.30
CA THR A 112 9.42 -6.22 11.50
C THR A 112 9.42 -7.51 12.33
N TRP A 113 9.44 -8.66 11.65
CA TRP A 113 9.46 -9.98 12.29
C TRP A 113 10.67 -10.19 13.24
N ASN A 114 11.78 -9.48 13.02
CA ASN A 114 12.98 -9.56 13.85
C ASN A 114 13.00 -8.51 14.99
N GLY A 115 11.91 -7.77 15.21
CA GLY A 115 11.75 -6.85 16.34
C GLY A 115 12.23 -5.42 16.09
N LEU A 116 12.51 -5.05 14.83
CA LEU A 116 12.87 -3.68 14.49
C LEU A 116 11.62 -2.83 14.28
N LEU A 117 11.72 -1.56 14.65
CA LEU A 117 10.72 -0.53 14.35
C LEU A 117 11.14 0.24 13.10
N VAL A 118 10.24 0.38 12.14
CA VAL A 118 10.42 1.21 10.93
C VAL A 118 9.26 2.22 10.83
N PRO A 119 9.44 3.39 10.18
CA PRO A 119 8.50 4.50 10.30
C PRO A 119 7.22 4.29 9.49
N CYS A 120 7.24 3.41 8.48
CA CYS A 120 6.12 3.25 7.55
C CYS A 120 6.19 1.92 6.80
N CYS A 121 5.05 1.38 6.37
CA CYS A 121 4.97 0.19 5.51
C CYS A 121 5.56 0.39 4.11
N PHE A 122 5.89 1.64 3.73
CA PHE A 122 6.60 1.94 2.48
C PHE A 122 8.11 1.66 2.58
N ASP A 123 8.63 1.46 3.80
CA ASP A 123 9.98 0.95 4.02
C ASP A 123 10.00 -0.58 3.93
N LYS A 124 9.85 -1.08 2.70
CA LYS A 124 9.66 -2.52 2.41
C LYS A 124 10.86 -3.37 2.82
N ASP A 125 12.05 -2.78 2.77
CA ASP A 125 13.32 -3.45 3.05
C ASP A 125 13.89 -3.07 4.43
N ALA A 126 13.10 -2.35 5.24
CA ALA A 126 13.46 -1.92 6.60
C ALA A 126 14.79 -1.13 6.66
N GLN A 127 15.00 -0.22 5.72
CA GLN A 127 16.21 0.59 5.63
C GLN A 127 16.23 1.74 6.65
N TYR A 128 15.06 2.26 7.03
CA TYR A 128 14.89 3.34 7.98
C TYR A 128 14.55 2.78 9.37
N ILE A 129 15.54 2.18 10.03
CA ILE A 129 15.36 1.61 11.36
C ILE A 129 15.26 2.75 12.38
N MET A 130 14.13 2.79 13.10
CA MET A 130 13.85 3.74 14.17
C MET A 130 14.38 3.23 15.52
N GLY A 131 14.41 1.90 15.70
CA GLY A 131 14.98 1.25 16.88
C GLY A 131 14.71 -0.24 16.94
N ASP A 132 15.17 -0.88 18.02
CA ASP A 132 15.04 -2.31 18.29
C ASP A 132 14.21 -2.54 19.55
N LEU A 133 13.04 -3.16 19.39
CA LEU A 133 12.08 -3.43 20.46
C LEU A 133 12.52 -4.57 21.40
N LYS A 134 13.58 -5.31 21.05
CA LYS A 134 14.21 -6.28 21.97
C LYS A 134 15.04 -5.57 23.05
N LYS A 135 15.40 -4.30 22.81
CA LYS A 135 16.27 -3.50 23.70
C LYS A 135 15.55 -2.33 24.34
N ASN A 136 14.52 -1.79 23.68
CA ASN A 136 13.82 -0.58 24.10
C ASN A 136 12.31 -0.79 24.08
N SER A 137 11.57 -0.07 24.92
CA SER A 137 10.11 -0.02 24.82
C SER A 137 9.69 0.70 23.53
N PHE A 138 8.50 0.39 23.01
CA PHE A 138 7.94 1.09 21.86
C PHE A 138 7.87 2.60 22.09
N GLU A 139 7.44 3.03 23.28
CA GLU A 139 7.33 4.45 23.65
C GLU A 139 8.68 5.18 23.55
N ASN A 140 9.75 4.55 24.02
CA ASN A 140 11.10 5.14 23.94
C ASN A 140 11.54 5.30 22.48
N VAL A 141 11.27 4.31 21.63
CA VAL A 141 11.64 4.39 20.21
C VAL A 141 10.76 5.39 19.45
N TRP A 142 9.46 5.45 19.76
CA TRP A 142 8.48 6.35 19.13
C TRP A 142 8.76 7.83 19.42
N ASN A 143 9.28 8.12 20.62
CA ASN A 143 9.70 9.45 21.06
C ASN A 143 11.22 9.67 20.91
N SER A 144 11.93 8.78 20.21
CA SER A 144 13.38 8.88 20.03
C SER A 144 13.75 10.02 19.08
N LYS A 145 14.98 10.50 19.23
CA LYS A 145 15.59 11.48 18.32
C LYS A 145 15.60 10.98 16.87
N THR A 146 15.82 9.69 16.64
CA THR A 146 15.81 9.09 15.29
C THR A 146 14.45 9.23 14.62
N MET A 147 13.36 8.96 15.35
CA MET A 147 12.01 9.14 14.85
C MET A 147 11.68 10.63 14.63
N GLU A 148 12.07 11.50 15.56
CA GLU A 148 11.90 12.96 15.44
C GLU A 148 12.63 13.52 14.21
N GLU A 149 13.89 13.14 14.00
CA GLU A 149 14.69 13.54 12.84
C GLU A 149 14.07 13.06 11.53
N PHE A 150 13.52 11.83 11.49
CA PHE A 150 12.82 11.33 10.31
C PHE A 150 11.56 12.14 10.00
N ARG A 151 10.73 12.43 11.02
CA ARG A 151 9.55 13.30 10.89
C ARG A 151 9.94 14.69 10.43
N GLY A 152 11.01 15.26 10.97
CA GLY A 152 11.56 16.56 10.56
C GLY A 152 11.99 16.60 9.09
N LYS A 153 12.70 15.56 8.61
CA LYS A 153 13.09 15.43 7.20
C LYS A 153 11.90 15.40 6.25
N LEU A 154 10.79 14.79 6.65
CA LEU A 154 9.58 14.79 5.84
C LEU A 154 9.03 16.22 5.67
N MET A 155 9.02 17.00 6.75
CA MET A 155 8.48 18.37 6.75
C MET A 155 9.29 19.32 5.86
N THR A 156 10.61 19.10 5.76
CA THR A 156 11.49 19.92 4.90
C THR A 156 11.45 19.51 3.43
N GLY A 157 11.19 18.24 3.12
CA GLY A 157 11.05 17.81 1.74
C GLY A 157 10.93 16.30 1.59
N ARG A 158 9.70 15.81 1.41
CA ARG A 158 9.45 14.37 1.24
C ARG A 158 10.06 13.79 -0.04
N GLN A 159 10.32 14.63 -1.04
CA GLN A 159 10.96 14.23 -2.29
C GLN A 159 12.38 13.70 -2.06
N ASN A 160 13.00 14.06 -0.93
CA ASN A 160 14.34 13.64 -0.54
C ASN A 160 14.36 12.30 0.21
N ILE A 161 13.19 11.70 0.45
CA ILE A 161 13.05 10.40 1.11
C ILE A 161 12.44 9.44 0.09
N ASP A 162 13.24 8.48 -0.37
CA ASP A 162 12.88 7.50 -1.39
C ASP A 162 11.56 6.77 -1.13
N ILE A 163 11.31 6.32 0.11
CA ILE A 163 10.06 5.64 0.48
C ILE A 163 8.84 6.58 0.47
N CYS A 164 9.07 7.91 0.50
CA CYS A 164 8.01 8.92 0.59
C CYS A 164 7.73 9.64 -0.74
N ASN A 165 8.68 9.70 -1.66
CA ASN A 165 8.61 10.50 -2.89
C ASN A 165 7.58 9.99 -3.93
N ASN A 166 7.04 8.78 -3.73
CA ASN A 166 6.02 8.15 -4.58
C ASN A 166 4.89 7.51 -3.74
N CYS A 167 4.73 7.96 -2.49
CA CYS A 167 3.69 7.48 -1.57
C CYS A 167 2.53 8.47 -1.50
N THR A 168 1.31 8.04 -1.81
CA THR A 168 0.13 8.93 -1.74
C THR A 168 -0.71 8.72 -0.49
N GLU A 169 -0.42 7.67 0.28
CA GLU A 169 -1.22 7.21 1.43
C GLU A 169 -1.27 8.20 2.60
N GLY A 170 -0.18 8.94 2.82
CA GLY A 170 -0.10 9.94 3.89
C GLY A 170 -0.58 11.35 3.49
N CYS A 171 -0.94 11.56 2.23
CA CYS A 171 -1.41 12.86 1.76
C CYS A 171 -2.89 13.05 2.12
N LYS A 172 -3.39 14.29 2.09
CA LYS A 172 -4.85 14.50 2.05
C LYS A 172 -5.39 13.78 0.80
N VAL A 173 -6.14 12.72 1.02
CA VAL A 173 -6.91 12.05 -0.03
C VAL A 173 -8.14 12.91 -0.22
N PHE A 174 -8.12 13.78 -1.23
CA PHE A 174 -9.34 14.39 -1.72
C PHE A 174 -10.12 13.27 -2.41
N MET A 175 -11.20 12.80 -1.77
CA MET A 175 -12.26 12.06 -2.47
C MET A 175 -13.17 13.06 -3.14
#